data_AF-A0A6G1SHX5-F1
#
_entry.id   AF-A0A6G1SHX5-F1
#
_cell.length_a   1.000
_cell.length_b   1.000
_cell.length_c   1.000
_cell.angle_alpha   90.00
_cell.angle_beta   90.00
_cell.angle_gamma   90.00
#
_symmetry.space_group_name_H-M   'P 1'
#
loop_
_entity.id
_entity.type
_entity.pdbx_description
1 polymer ?
#
loop_
_entity_poly.entity_id
_entity_poly.type
_entity_poly.pdbx_seq_one_letter_code
_entity_poly.pdbx_strand_id
1 'polypeptide(L)'
;PLNNQPTTMADVSKVRQNFHKESEAGINKQINLELYASYVYQQLAFHFNRDDVALPGFEKFFKESSEEEREHAEKLMKFMNERGGRIVLHDIPKPIKQDWSSGLEAMEAALELEKTVNQS
;
A
#
# COMPACT_ATOMS: atom_id res chain seq x y z
N PRO A 1 9.89 -16.26 32.98
CA PRO A 1 11.31 -16.00 32.63
C PRO A 1 11.40 -15.26 31.28
N LEU A 2 11.70 -13.96 31.34
CA LEU A 2 11.97 -13.12 30.18
C LEU A 2 13.32 -13.53 29.58
N ASN A 3 13.30 -14.07 28.37
CA ASN A 3 14.49 -14.54 27.69
C ASN A 3 15.17 -13.35 26.99
N ASN A 4 16.00 -12.61 27.74
CA ASN A 4 16.93 -11.63 27.18
C ASN A 4 18.10 -12.38 26.53
N GLN A 5 17.98 -12.69 25.24
CA GLN A 5 19.15 -13.04 24.44
C GLN A 5 19.76 -11.78 23.82
N PRO A 6 21.09 -11.60 23.89
CA PRO A 6 21.76 -10.47 23.28
C PRO A 6 21.76 -10.65 21.76
N THR A 7 21.06 -9.76 21.04
CA THR A 7 21.17 -9.68 19.58
C THR A 7 22.61 -9.40 19.20
N THR A 8 23.32 -10.42 18.71
CA THR A 8 24.70 -10.31 18.25
C THR A 8 24.77 -9.36 17.05
N MET A 9 25.79 -8.49 16.99
CA MET A 9 26.03 -7.55 15.88
C MET A 9 26.17 -8.20 14.48
N ALA A 10 26.16 -9.54 14.40
CA ALA A 10 26.25 -10.31 13.17
C ALA A 10 24.95 -10.32 12.31
N ASP A 11 23.79 -9.99 12.89
CA ASP A 11 22.48 -10.12 12.20
C ASP A 11 21.99 -8.83 11.51
N VAL A 12 22.74 -7.74 11.59
CA VAL A 12 22.30 -6.44 11.05
C VAL A 12 23.02 -6.17 9.73
N SER A 13 22.25 -5.72 8.71
CA SER A 13 22.81 -5.38 7.40
C SER A 13 23.97 -4.38 7.51
N LYS A 14 25.07 -4.63 6.77
CA LYS A 14 26.28 -3.77 6.79
C LYS A 14 26.01 -2.32 6.38
N VAL A 15 24.98 -2.09 5.56
CA VAL A 15 24.60 -0.75 5.08
C VAL A 15 23.65 -0.03 6.04
N ARG A 16 23.21 -0.67 7.12
CA ARG A 16 22.24 -0.10 8.04
C ARG A 16 22.90 0.94 8.95
N GLN A 17 22.57 2.21 8.72
CA GLN A 17 23.02 3.34 9.54
C GLN A 17 21.84 4.27 9.87
N ASN A 18 21.68 4.60 11.16
CA ASN A 18 20.62 5.47 11.68
C ASN A 18 19.21 5.13 11.14
N PHE A 19 18.88 3.84 11.08
CA PHE A 19 17.59 3.36 10.60
C PHE A 19 16.92 2.52 11.69
N HIS A 20 16.07 3.17 12.47
CA HIS A 20 15.44 2.58 13.66
C HIS A 20 14.51 1.42 13.28
N LYS A 21 14.34 0.46 14.20
CA LYS A 21 13.45 -0.70 13.96
C LYS A 21 11.99 -0.28 13.78
N GLU A 22 11.57 0.79 14.45
CA GLU A 22 10.21 1.34 14.30
C GLU A 22 10.01 1.96 12.91
N SER A 23 11.03 2.62 12.35
CA SER A 23 10.96 3.15 10.98
C SER A 23 10.86 2.02 9.96
N GLU A 24 11.61 0.93 10.14
CA GLU A 24 11.49 -0.26 9.31
C GLU A 24 10.10 -0.91 9.41
N ALA A 25 9.55 -1.04 10.62
CA ALA A 25 8.20 -1.54 10.81
C ALA A 25 7.14 -0.63 10.15
N GLY A 26 7.29 0.70 10.31
CA GLY A 26 6.42 1.70 9.69
C GLY A 26 6.45 1.64 8.17
N ILE A 27 7.62 1.48 7.56
CA ILE A 27 7.73 1.36 6.09
C ILE A 27 7.13 0.04 5.60
N ASN A 28 7.31 -1.08 6.30
CA ASN A 28 6.63 -2.33 5.94
C ASN A 28 5.10 -2.19 6.02
N LYS A 29 4.59 -1.51 7.05
CA LYS A 29 3.16 -1.19 7.17
C LYS A 29 2.69 -0.33 5.98
N GLN A 30 3.44 0.71 5.63
CA GLN A 30 3.09 1.60 4.52
C GLN A 30 3.11 0.86 3.19
N ILE A 31 4.13 0.03 2.92
CA ILE A 31 4.19 -0.82 1.72
C ILE A 31 2.90 -1.63 1.55
N ASN A 32 2.42 -2.27 2.63
CA ASN A 32 1.20 -3.06 2.55
C ASN A 32 -0.05 -2.19 2.34
N LEU A 33 -0.05 -0.97 2.86
CA LEU A 33 -1.14 -0.01 2.68
C LEU A 33 -1.21 0.51 1.24
N GLU A 34 -0.08 0.85 0.62
CA GLU A 34 -0.03 1.26 -0.79
C GLU A 34 -0.48 0.12 -1.72
N LEU A 35 -0.05 -1.12 -1.42
CA LEU A 35 -0.51 -2.30 -2.16
C LEU A 35 -2.03 -2.54 -1.99
N TYR A 36 -2.58 -2.30 -0.81
CA TYR A 36 -4.02 -2.34 -0.58
C TYR A 36 -4.74 -1.24 -1.37
N ALA A 37 -4.23 -0.01 -1.34
CA ALA A 37 -4.81 1.10 -2.10
C ALA A 37 -4.82 0.82 -3.60
N SER A 38 -3.69 0.32 -4.14
CA SER A 38 -3.60 -0.17 -5.52
C SER A 38 -4.67 -1.22 -5.84
N TYR A 39 -4.92 -2.16 -4.93
CA TYR A 39 -5.93 -3.21 -5.13
C TYR A 39 -7.37 -2.67 -5.08
N VAL A 40 -7.66 -1.69 -4.22
CA VAL A 40 -8.94 -0.98 -4.19
C VAL A 40 -9.18 -0.23 -5.50
N TYR A 41 -8.19 0.52 -5.97
CA TYR A 41 -8.30 1.25 -7.23
C TYR A 41 -8.44 0.35 -8.44
N GLN A 42 -7.76 -0.80 -8.45
CA GLN A 42 -7.95 -1.79 -9.50
C GLN A 42 -9.40 -2.28 -9.55
N GLN A 43 -9.98 -2.61 -8.39
CA GLN A 43 -11.39 -3.03 -8.33
C GLN A 43 -12.33 -1.93 -8.86
N LEU A 44 -12.12 -0.67 -8.46
CA LEU A 44 -12.89 0.48 -8.94
C LEU A 44 -12.80 0.62 -10.46
N ALA A 45 -11.59 0.53 -11.02
CA ALA A 45 -11.39 0.61 -12.47
C ALA A 45 -12.24 -0.43 -13.22
N PHE A 46 -12.19 -1.69 -12.78
CA PHE A 46 -12.98 -2.76 -13.40
C PHE A 46 -14.48 -2.69 -13.09
N HIS A 47 -14.89 -2.06 -11.99
CA HIS A 47 -16.30 -1.75 -11.75
C HIS A 47 -16.83 -0.79 -12.82
N PHE A 48 -16.11 0.30 -13.11
CA PHE A 48 -16.53 1.29 -14.12
C PHE A 48 -16.37 0.79 -15.56
N ASN A 49 -15.61 -0.27 -15.79
CA ASN A 49 -15.47 -0.95 -17.08
C ASN A 49 -16.62 -1.93 -17.41
N ARG A 50 -17.46 -2.31 -16.44
CA ARG A 50 -18.60 -3.21 -16.69
C ARG A 50 -19.54 -2.65 -17.74
N ASP A 51 -20.16 -3.51 -18.53
CA ASP A 51 -21.10 -3.11 -19.59
C ASP A 51 -22.35 -2.41 -19.05
N ASP A 52 -22.75 -2.70 -17.81
CA ASP A 52 -23.88 -2.10 -17.12
C ASP A 52 -23.55 -0.80 -16.34
N VAL A 53 -22.29 -0.37 -16.35
CA VAL A 53 -21.83 0.92 -15.79
C VAL A 53 -21.26 1.82 -16.89
N ALA A 54 -20.33 1.29 -17.70
CA ALA A 54 -19.79 1.88 -18.93
C ALA A 54 -19.30 3.34 -18.82
N LEU A 55 -18.49 3.64 -17.79
CA LEU A 55 -17.91 4.97 -17.56
C LEU A 55 -16.38 4.96 -17.78
N PRO A 56 -15.90 5.01 -19.04
CA PRO A 56 -14.48 4.83 -19.38
C PRO A 56 -13.55 5.90 -18.81
N GLY A 57 -14.07 7.10 -18.51
CA GLY A 57 -13.29 8.15 -17.83
C GLY A 57 -12.92 7.77 -16.40
N PHE A 58 -13.85 7.17 -15.65
CA PHE A 58 -13.60 6.68 -14.30
C PHE A 58 -12.74 5.42 -14.31
N GLU A 59 -12.98 4.49 -15.25
CA GLU A 59 -12.10 3.33 -15.45
C GLU A 59 -10.64 3.79 -15.61
N LYS A 60 -10.39 4.70 -16.55
CA LYS A 60 -9.05 5.19 -16.83
C LYS A 60 -8.42 5.85 -15.60
N PHE A 61 -9.17 6.73 -14.93
CA PHE A 61 -8.69 7.42 -13.72
C PHE A 61 -8.26 6.42 -12.64
N PHE A 62 -9.13 5.47 -12.27
CA PHE A 62 -8.80 4.51 -11.21
C PHE A 62 -7.75 3.49 -11.63
N LYS A 63 -7.61 3.20 -12.93
CA LYS A 63 -6.52 2.38 -13.43
C LYS A 63 -5.17 3.09 -13.26
N GLU A 64 -5.09 4.38 -13.62
CA GLU A 64 -3.90 5.20 -13.43
C GLU A 64 -3.56 5.32 -11.92
N SER A 65 -4.55 5.56 -11.05
CA SER A 65 -4.34 5.57 -9.59
C SER A 65 -3.84 4.24 -9.05
N SER A 66 -4.38 3.11 -9.54
CA SER A 66 -3.91 1.78 -9.13
C SER A 66 -2.43 1.54 -9.49
N GLU A 67 -2.03 2.00 -10.68
CA GLU A 67 -0.64 1.92 -11.15
C GLU A 67 0.28 2.81 -10.30
N GLU A 68 -0.14 4.05 -10.00
CA GLU A 68 0.59 5.00 -9.16
C GLU A 68 0.85 4.47 -7.74
N GLU A 69 -0.17 3.90 -7.07
CA GLU A 69 0.02 3.35 -5.73
C GLU A 69 0.95 2.13 -5.70
N ARG A 70 0.93 1.33 -6.76
CA ARG A 70 1.90 0.23 -6.89
C ARG A 70 3.32 0.77 -7.04
N GLU A 71 3.51 1.86 -7.80
CA GLU A 71 4.81 2.53 -7.86
C GLU A 71 5.24 3.11 -6.51
N HIS A 72 4.31 3.64 -5.71
CA HIS A 72 4.59 4.09 -4.34
C HIS A 72 5.11 2.94 -3.47
N ALA A 73 4.43 1.79 -3.49
CA ALA A 73 4.87 0.59 -2.78
C ALA A 73 6.28 0.17 -3.20
N GLU A 74 6.57 0.12 -4.51
CA GLU A 74 7.87 -0.26 -5.04
C GLU A 74 8.98 0.72 -4.67
N LYS A 75 8.70 2.03 -4.66
CA LYS A 75 9.63 3.07 -4.18
C LYS A 75 9.99 2.86 -2.71
N LEU A 76 9.01 2.53 -1.87
CA LEU A 76 9.24 2.22 -0.45
C LEU A 76 10.03 0.92 -0.26
N MET A 77 9.73 -0.12 -1.04
CA MET A 77 10.51 -1.38 -1.02
C MET A 77 11.97 -1.14 -1.42
N LYS A 78 12.22 -0.31 -2.44
CA LYS A 78 13.57 0.08 -2.84
C LYS A 78 14.28 0.82 -1.72
N PHE A 79 13.63 1.82 -1.12
CA PHE A 79 14.18 2.58 0.00
C PHE A 79 14.47 1.69 1.22
N MET A 80 13.60 0.73 1.53
CA MET A 80 13.82 -0.26 2.59
C MET A 80 15.16 -0.99 2.41
N ASN A 81 15.42 -1.47 1.20
CA ASN A 81 16.65 -2.19 0.87
C ASN A 81 17.88 -1.26 0.91
N GLU A 82 17.76 -0.03 0.42
CA GLU A 82 18.83 0.99 0.47
C GLU A 82 19.26 1.30 1.91
N ARG A 83 18.31 1.31 2.85
CA ARG A 83 18.58 1.55 4.29
C ARG A 83 19.00 0.29 5.06
N GLY A 84 19.11 -0.85 4.38
CA GLY A 84 19.52 -2.12 4.99
C GLY A 84 18.44 -2.78 5.85
N GLY A 85 17.18 -2.43 5.66
CA GLY A 85 16.04 -3.11 6.26
C GLY A 85 15.68 -4.41 5.56
N ARG A 86 14.56 -5.02 5.98
CA ARG A 86 13.98 -6.22 5.39
C ARG A 86 12.52 -5.96 5.06
N ILE A 87 12.16 -6.26 3.81
CA ILE A 87 10.79 -6.24 3.35
C ILE A 87 10.07 -7.46 3.94
N VAL A 88 8.96 -7.22 4.63
CA VAL A 88 8.06 -8.25 5.14
C VAL A 88 6.68 -7.96 4.54
N LEU A 89 6.29 -8.76 3.55
CA LEU A 89 4.98 -8.64 2.93
C LEU A 89 3.92 -9.35 3.78
N HIS A 90 2.72 -8.78 3.78
CA HIS A 90 1.55 -9.33 4.42
C HIS A 90 0.45 -9.59 3.40
N ASP A 91 -0.61 -10.25 3.84
CA ASP A 91 -1.79 -10.42 3.02
C ASP A 91 -2.38 -9.04 2.67
N ILE A 92 -2.73 -8.87 1.40
CA ILE A 92 -3.51 -7.72 0.94
C ILE A 92 -4.98 -8.12 1.07
N PRO A 93 -5.73 -7.57 2.04
CA PRO A 93 -7.12 -7.93 2.21
C PRO A 93 -7.92 -7.48 1.00
N LYS A 94 -8.98 -8.23 0.67
CA LYS A 94 -9.95 -7.78 -0.34
C LYS A 94 -10.54 -6.41 0.08
N PRO A 95 -10.86 -5.52 -0.86
CA PRO A 95 -11.57 -4.28 -0.54
C PRO A 95 -12.87 -4.56 0.20
N ILE A 96 -13.18 -3.77 1.23
CA ILE A 96 -14.35 -3.94 2.10
C ILE A 96 -15.65 -3.78 1.29
N LYS A 97 -15.65 -2.83 0.35
CA LYS A 97 -16.76 -2.55 -0.55
C LYS A 97 -16.44 -3.11 -1.94
N GLN A 98 -17.45 -3.68 -2.60
CA GLN A 98 -17.30 -4.29 -3.93
C GLN A 98 -18.28 -3.75 -4.98
N ASP A 99 -19.33 -3.08 -4.55
CA ASP A 99 -20.33 -2.45 -5.41
C ASP A 99 -20.42 -0.96 -5.12
N TRP A 100 -20.60 -0.18 -6.18
CA TRP A 100 -20.66 1.28 -6.15
C TRP A 100 -21.94 1.72 -6.83
N SER A 101 -22.74 2.53 -6.13
CA SER A 101 -24.03 3.02 -6.61
C SER A 101 -23.90 4.20 -7.55
N SER A 102 -22.78 4.93 -7.48
CA SER A 102 -22.51 6.10 -8.32
C SER A 102 -21.02 6.45 -8.36
N GLY A 103 -20.63 7.24 -9.36
CA GLY A 103 -19.29 7.83 -9.42
C GLY A 103 -18.98 8.75 -8.23
N LEU A 104 -19.97 9.45 -7.67
CA LEU A 104 -19.77 10.29 -6.48
C LEU A 104 -19.32 9.45 -5.28
N GLU A 105 -20.03 8.36 -5.02
CA GLU A 105 -19.72 7.46 -3.91
C GLU A 105 -18.33 6.82 -4.07
N ALA A 106 -17.94 6.47 -5.29
CA ALA A 106 -16.60 5.98 -5.59
C ALA A 106 -15.51 7.02 -5.30
N MET A 107 -15.73 8.29 -5.69
CA MET A 107 -14.78 9.37 -5.42
C MET A 107 -14.70 9.73 -3.93
N GLU A 108 -15.81 9.68 -3.20
CA GLU A 108 -15.81 9.88 -1.75
C GLU A 108 -14.99 8.80 -1.04
N ALA A 109 -15.14 7.53 -1.43
CA ALA A 109 -14.34 6.46 -0.85
C ALA A 109 -12.86 6.52 -1.26
N ALA A 110 -12.56 6.91 -2.49
CA ALA A 110 -11.19 7.20 -2.91
C ALA A 110 -10.56 8.30 -2.04
N LEU A 111 -11.28 9.39 -1.80
CA LEU A 111 -10.81 10.48 -0.94
C LEU A 111 -10.55 10.02 0.50
N GLU A 112 -11.41 9.19 1.08
CA GLU A 112 -11.20 8.66 2.43
C GLU A 112 -10.03 7.66 2.49
N LEU A 113 -9.81 6.89 1.42
CA LEU A 113 -8.63 6.02 1.29
C LEU A 113 -7.35 6.86 1.26
N GLU A 114 -7.29 7.91 0.42
CA GLU A 114 -6.15 8.82 0.35
C GLU A 114 -5.84 9.50 1.69
N LYS A 115 -6.86 9.94 2.41
CA LYS A 115 -6.67 10.50 3.77
C LYS A 115 -6.06 9.48 4.72
N THR A 116 -6.47 8.21 4.61
CA THR A 116 -5.94 7.12 5.44
C THR A 116 -4.49 6.83 5.11
N VAL A 117 -4.14 6.75 3.81
CA VAL A 117 -2.77 6.55 3.31
C VAL A 117 -1.85 7.71 3.71
N ASN A 118 -2.35 8.95 3.69
CA ASN A 118 -1.56 10.12 4.04
C ASN A 118 -1.31 10.29 5.55
N GLN A 119 -2.17 9.73 6.41
CA GLN A 119 -2.06 9.86 7.87
C GLN A 119 -1.35 8.68 8.56
N SER A 120 -0.99 7.62 7.82
CA SER A 120 -0.65 6.30 8.36
C SER A 120 0.77 6.09 8.91
#